data_AF-A0A944SPL4-F1
#
_entry.id   AF-A0A944SPL4-F1
#
_cell.length_a   1.000
_cell.length_b   1.000
_cell.length_c   1.000
_cell.angle_alpha   90.00
_cell.angle_beta   90.00
_cell.angle_gamma   90.00
#
_symmetry.space_group_name_H-M   'P 1'
#
loop_
_entity.id
_entity.type
_entity.pdbx_description
1 polymer ?
#
loop_
_entity_poly.entity_id
_entity_poly.type
_entity_poly.pdbx_seq_one_letter_code
_entity_poly.pdbx_strand_id
1 'polypeptide(L)' 'PDCLTINPGWGEKFNWLPTTCAYRLLYEGKDLHEWHPLISGDKNSVHLAGISVRGRTYRDNEINEDQLFEHVIKWVE' A
#
# COMPACT_ATOMS: atom_id res chain seq x y z
N PRO A 1 10.01 14.70 4.03
CA PRO A 1 9.26 13.59 3.41
C PRO A 1 9.81 13.24 2.03
N ASP A 2 10.41 12.05 1.92
CA ASP A 2 11.00 11.58 0.67
C ASP A 2 10.04 10.61 -0.02
N CYS A 3 9.65 10.93 -1.25
CA CYS A 3 8.91 10.01 -2.10
C CYS A 3 9.82 8.84 -2.50
N LEU A 4 9.41 7.61 -2.22
CA LEU A 4 10.12 6.42 -2.65
C LEU A 4 9.65 5.98 -4.05
N THR A 5 10.60 5.79 -4.96
CA THR A 5 10.34 5.20 -6.27
C THR A 5 10.51 3.68 -6.24
N ILE A 6 9.45 2.93 -6.54
CA ILE A 6 9.50 1.46 -6.65
C ILE A 6 9.81 1.06 -8.10
N ASN A 7 10.75 0.12 -8.30
CA ASN A 7 11.07 -0.42 -9.62
C ASN A 7 10.70 -1.91 -9.74
N PRO A 8 10.23 -2.38 -10.90
CA PRO A 8 9.87 -3.79 -11.11
C PRO A 8 10.99 -4.80 -10.85
N GLY A 9 12.26 -4.41 -11.04
CA GLY A 9 13.44 -5.27 -10.87
C GLY A 9 13.98 -5.39 -9.44
N TRP A 10 13.24 -4.94 -8.42
CA TRP A 10 13.73 -4.91 -7.04
C TRP A 10 13.79 -6.28 -6.33
N GLY A 11 13.02 -7.26 -6.80
CA GLY A 11 13.07 -8.62 -6.30
C GLY A 11 12.84 -8.73 -4.79
N GLU A 12 13.76 -9.36 -4.06
CA GLU A 12 13.67 -9.56 -2.59
C GLU A 12 13.50 -8.25 -1.80
N LYS A 13 13.88 -7.10 -2.39
CA LYS A 13 13.61 -5.79 -1.79
C LYS A 13 12.12 -5.47 -1.69
N PHE A 14 11.21 -6.29 -2.19
CA PHE A 14 9.78 -6.13 -1.95
C PHE A 14 9.32 -6.63 -0.58
N ASN A 15 10.18 -7.28 0.21
CA ASN A 15 9.78 -7.88 1.50
C ASN A 15 9.31 -6.87 2.56
N TRP A 16 9.71 -5.58 2.44
CA TRP A 16 9.22 -4.52 3.33
C TRP A 16 7.84 -3.99 2.92
N LEU A 17 7.38 -4.27 1.69
CA LEU A 17 6.05 -3.90 1.25
C LEU A 17 4.99 -4.77 1.94
N PRO A 18 3.75 -4.26 2.07
CA PRO A 18 2.63 -5.04 2.59
C PRO A 18 2.50 -6.40 1.90
N THR A 19 2.07 -7.42 2.66
CA THR A 19 1.87 -8.81 2.18
C THR A 19 0.91 -8.89 1.00
N THR A 20 -0.04 -7.95 0.91
CA THR A 20 -1.03 -7.85 -0.17
C THR A 20 -0.58 -6.98 -1.35
N CYS A 21 0.64 -6.42 -1.32
CA CYS A 21 1.14 -5.58 -2.39
C CYS A 21 1.34 -6.37 -3.68
N ALA A 22 0.82 -5.87 -4.80
CA ALA A 22 0.92 -6.53 -6.10
C ALA A 22 2.37 -6.80 -6.53
N TYR A 23 3.28 -5.84 -6.34
CA TYR A 23 4.70 -6.03 -6.69
C TYR A 23 5.33 -7.19 -5.93
N ARG A 24 5.00 -7.32 -4.64
CA ARG A 24 5.49 -8.40 -3.79
C ARG A 24 4.86 -9.74 -4.18
N LEU A 25 3.54 -9.80 -4.31
CA LEU A 25 2.82 -11.03 -4.68
C LEU A 25 3.31 -11.59 -6.02
N LEU A 26 3.42 -10.74 -7.04
CA LEU A 26 3.88 -11.15 -8.36
C LEU A 26 5.35 -11.63 -8.33
N TYR A 27 6.21 -10.98 -7.54
CA TYR A 27 7.58 -11.43 -7.36
C TYR A 27 7.66 -12.79 -6.64
N GLU A 28 6.82 -13.01 -5.62
CA GLU A 28 6.72 -14.28 -4.89
C GLU A 28 5.99 -15.39 -5.69
N GLY A 29 5.53 -15.10 -6.91
CA GLY A 29 4.77 -16.06 -7.73
C GLY A 29 3.37 -16.38 -7.18
N LYS A 30 2.80 -15.48 -6.36
CA LYS A 30 1.47 -15.61 -5.78
C LYS A 30 0.42 -14.90 -6.63
N ASP A 31 -0.80 -15.38 -6.54
CA ASP A 31 -1.95 -14.76 -7.19
C ASP A 31 -2.30 -13.41 -6.55
N LEU A 32 -2.89 -12.53 -7.38
CA LEU A 32 -3.51 -11.31 -6.90
C LEU A 32 -4.88 -11.64 -6.29
N HIS A 33 -5.27 -10.86 -5.29
CA HIS A 33 -6.57 -11.00 -4.67
C HIS A 33 -7.69 -10.60 -5.65
N GLU A 34 -8.89 -11.18 -5.51
CA GLU A 34 -10.02 -10.92 -6.43
C GLU A 34 -10.43 -9.45 -6.46
N TRP A 35 -10.31 -8.75 -5.33
CA TRP A 35 -10.57 -7.31 -5.23
C TRP A 35 -9.49 -6.44 -5.90
N HIS A 36 -8.39 -7.00 -6.38
CA HIS A 36 -7.33 -6.23 -7.00
C HIS A 36 -7.81 -5.65 -8.35
N PRO A 37 -7.55 -4.38 -8.71
CA PRO A 37 -8.07 -3.77 -9.93
C PRO A 37 -7.62 -4.46 -11.23
N LEU A 38 -6.45 -5.12 -11.21
CA LEU A 38 -5.98 -5.92 -12.34
C LEU A 38 -6.78 -7.22 -12.57
N ILE A 39 -7.47 -7.71 -11.54
CA ILE A 39 -8.32 -8.90 -11.61
C ILE A 39 -9.79 -8.51 -11.78
N SER A 40 -10.27 -7.61 -10.91
CA SER A 40 -11.67 -7.14 -10.92
C SER A 40 -12.01 -6.20 -12.07
N GLY A 41 -11.04 -5.52 -12.67
CA GLY A 41 -11.25 -4.49 -13.70
C GLY A 41 -11.87 -3.18 -13.18
N ASP A 42 -12.29 -3.14 -11.92
CA ASP A 42 -12.85 -1.97 -11.25
C ASP A 42 -11.84 -1.39 -10.25
N LYS A 43 -11.71 -0.06 -10.22
CA LYS A 43 -10.88 0.62 -9.22
C LYS A 43 -11.60 0.76 -7.87
N ASN A 44 -12.93 0.68 -7.84
CA ASN A 44 -13.70 0.80 -6.60
C ASN A 44 -13.69 -0.50 -5.77
N SER A 45 -13.32 -1.64 -6.36
CA SER A 45 -13.24 -2.94 -5.67
C SER A 45 -12.35 -2.91 -4.42
N VAL A 46 -11.23 -2.18 -4.44
CA VAL A 46 -10.36 -2.00 -3.26
C VAL A 46 -11.04 -1.23 -2.12
N HIS A 47 -11.95 -0.31 -2.46
CA HIS A 47 -12.73 0.45 -1.49
C HIS A 47 -13.85 -0.42 -0.90
N LEU A 48 -14.56 -1.16 -1.76
CA LEU A 48 -15.62 -2.08 -1.35
C LEU A 48 -15.08 -3.22 -0.46
N ALA A 49 -13.87 -3.71 -0.74
CA ALA A 49 -13.20 -4.72 0.07
C ALA A 49 -12.63 -4.17 1.41
N GLY A 50 -12.68 -2.86 1.65
CA GLY A 50 -12.19 -2.23 2.87
C GLY A 50 -10.66 -2.20 3.03
N ILE A 51 -9.91 -2.57 1.97
CA ILE A 51 -8.43 -2.63 1.96
C ILE A 51 -7.80 -1.27 1.60
N SER A 52 -8.61 -0.28 1.22
CA SER A 52 -8.14 1.05 0.85
C SER A 52 -7.76 1.93 2.04
N VAL A 53 -6.69 2.73 1.86
CA VAL A 53 -6.21 3.78 2.78
C VAL A 53 -6.98 5.09 2.71
N ARG A 54 -7.94 5.21 1.77
CA ARG A 54 -8.70 6.43 1.55
C ARG A 54 -9.43 6.88 2.83
N GLY A 55 -9.26 8.15 3.18
CA GLY A 55 -9.87 8.74 4.38
C GLY A 55 -9.20 8.35 5.70
N ARG A 56 -8.05 7.66 5.65
CA ARG A 56 -7.29 7.22 6.83
C ARG A 56 -5.88 7.82 6.89
N THR A 57 -5.59 8.78 6.00
CA THR A 57 -4.28 9.40 5.84
C THR A 57 -4.41 10.92 5.90
N TYR A 58 -3.44 11.57 6.50
CA TYR A 58 -3.31 13.03 6.52
C TYR A 58 -2.24 13.47 5.51
N ARG A 59 -2.32 14.72 5.06
CA ARG A 59 -1.23 15.30 4.28
C ARG A 59 -0.13 15.78 5.22
N ASP A 60 1.12 15.69 4.77
CA ASP A 60 2.27 16.10 5.59
C ASP A 60 2.21 17.57 6.02
N ASN A 61 1.58 18.45 5.23
CA ASN A 61 1.42 19.87 5.56
C ASN A 61 0.21 20.18 6.46
N GLU A 62 -0.59 19.17 6.83
CA GLU A 62 -1.73 19.29 7.75
C GLU A 62 -1.33 18.93 9.19
N ILE A 63 -0.15 18.33 9.39
CA ILE A 63 0.36 17.88 10.70
C ILE A 63 1.67 18.63 10.98
N ASN A 64 1.84 19.13 12.20
CA ASN A 64 3.11 19.72 12.60
C ASN A 64 4.18 18.64 12.80
N GLU A 65 5.46 18.96 12.58
CA GLU A 65 6.55 17.96 12.65
C GLU A 65 6.63 17.24 14.00
N ASP A 66 6.31 17.94 15.10
CA ASP A 66 6.27 17.40 16.46
C ASP A 66 5.14 16.38 16.68
N GLN A 67 4.08 16.44 15.87
CA GLN A 67 2.93 15.55 15.95
C GLN A 67 3.05 14.32 15.04
N LEU A 68 4.01 14.29 14.10
CA LEU A 68 4.14 13.21 13.10
C LEU A 68 4.11 11.81 13.73
N PHE A 69 4.79 11.61 14.86
CA PHE A 69 4.88 10.32 15.54
C PHE A 69 3.51 9.81 16.03
N GLU A 70 2.57 10.70 16.35
CA GLU A 70 1.21 10.33 16.79
C GLU A 70 0.37 9.76 15.64
N HIS A 71 0.75 10.06 14.40
CA HIS A 71 0.07 9.63 13.18
C HIS A 71 0.74 8.41 12.51
N VAL A 72 1.83 7.89 13.07
CA VAL A 72 2.46 6.65 12.61
C VAL A 72 1.71 5.45 13.19
N ILE A 73 1.03 4.70 12.34
CA ILE A 73 0.31 3.48 12.73
C ILE A 73 0.96 2.24 12.13
N LYS A 74 0.87 1.10 12.84
CA LYS A 74 1.15 -0.21 12.25
C LYS A 74 -0.14 -0.72 11.63
N TRP A 75 -0.17 -0.80 10.30
CA TRP A 75 -1.35 -1.21 9.56
C TRP A 75 -0.96 -2.14 8.42
N VAL A 76 -1.79 -3.17 8.20
CA VAL A 76 -1.58 -4.33 7.33
C VAL A 76 -0.62 -5.36 7.94
N GLU A 77 -1.12 -6.59 8.10
CA GLU A 77 -0.35 -7.80 8.44
C GLU A 77 -0.18 -8.68 7.21
#